data_AF-A0A251UJE0-F1
#
_entry.id   AF-A0A251UJE0-F1
#
_cell.length_a   1.000
_cell.length_b   1.000
_cell.length_c   1.000
_cell.angle_alpha   90.00
_cell.angle_beta   90.00
_cell.angle_gamma   90.00
#
_symmetry.space_group_name_H-M   'P 1'
#
loop_
_entity.id
_entity.type
_entity.pdbx_description
1 polymer ?
#
loop_
_entity_poly.entity_id
_entity_poly.type
_entity_poly.pdbx_seq_one_letter_code
_entity_poly.pdbx_strand_id
1 'polypeptide(L)'
;MATMNNNSQVATKQPVPTPNTIDAQSVLKRLQSELMDLMMSGETAVSAFPEEDNIFFWKGTISGSKDTVFEGTEYKLSLSFPNDYPFKPPKVKFETACFHPNVDVFGNICLDILQDKWSAAYDVRSILISIQSLLGEPNTSSPLNTQAAALWSDQEEYRKMVKKLYKPVA
;
A
#
# COMPACT_ATOMS: atom_id res chain seq x y z
N MET A 1 -15.29 13.51 -75.41
CA MET A 1 -15.35 14.27 -74.16
C MET A 1 -16.03 13.41 -73.10
N ALA A 2 -15.44 13.33 -71.90
CA ALA A 2 -16.07 13.04 -70.59
C ALA A 2 -16.86 11.73 -70.41
N THR A 3 -16.71 10.88 -69.40
CA THR A 3 -15.77 10.70 -68.27
C THR A 3 -16.08 9.29 -67.72
N MET A 4 -15.08 8.45 -67.46
CA MET A 4 -15.26 7.28 -66.58
C MET A 4 -15.28 7.79 -65.13
N ASN A 5 -16.30 7.42 -64.33
CA ASN A 5 -16.28 7.67 -62.90
C ASN A 5 -16.47 6.35 -62.14
N ASN A 6 -15.35 5.88 -61.61
CA ASN A 6 -15.18 4.71 -60.77
C ASN A 6 -15.45 5.12 -59.32
N ASN A 7 -16.57 4.70 -58.73
CA ASN A 7 -16.90 5.03 -57.34
C ASN A 7 -16.67 3.80 -56.46
N SER A 8 -15.40 3.52 -56.18
CA SER A 8 -15.01 2.64 -55.08
C SER A 8 -15.28 3.37 -53.77
N GLN A 9 -16.42 3.09 -53.13
CA GLN A 9 -16.68 3.54 -51.78
C GLN A 9 -15.68 2.84 -50.84
N VAL A 10 -14.68 3.60 -50.40
CA VAL A 10 -13.80 3.22 -49.29
C VAL A 10 -14.66 3.27 -48.03
N ALA A 11 -15.05 2.10 -47.54
CA ALA A 11 -15.65 1.95 -46.23
C ALA A 11 -14.68 2.54 -45.19
N THR A 12 -15.08 3.62 -44.53
CA THR A 12 -14.38 4.19 -43.39
C THR A 12 -14.45 3.18 -42.26
N LYS A 13 -13.38 2.39 -42.10
CA LYS A 13 -13.17 1.59 -40.89
C LYS A 13 -13.07 2.58 -39.72
N GLN A 14 -14.13 2.66 -38.92
CA GLN A 14 -14.03 3.25 -37.59
C GLN A 14 -12.88 2.55 -36.85
N PRO A 15 -12.01 3.30 -36.14
CA PRO A 15 -10.97 2.67 -35.35
C PRO A 15 -11.64 1.81 -34.28
N VAL A 16 -11.28 0.53 -34.26
CA VAL A 16 -11.63 -0.39 -33.18
C VAL A 16 -11.08 0.21 -31.88
N PRO A 17 -11.88 0.32 -30.80
CA PRO A 17 -11.38 0.82 -29.54
C PRO A 17 -10.28 -0.11 -29.03
N THR A 18 -9.05 0.39 -28.94
CA THR A 18 -7.92 -0.31 -28.35
C THR A 18 -8.17 -0.54 -26.86
N PRO A 19 -8.03 -1.78 -26.34
CA PRO A 19 -8.18 -2.03 -24.92
C PRO A 19 -6.99 -1.45 -24.14
N ASN A 20 -7.31 -0.65 -23.12
CA ASN A 20 -6.49 -0.32 -21.95
C ASN A 20 -5.20 0.48 -22.15
N THR A 21 -5.33 1.78 -22.39
CA THR A 21 -4.42 2.75 -21.75
C THR A 21 -5.09 3.21 -20.47
N ILE A 22 -4.82 2.57 -19.35
CA ILE A 22 -5.03 3.25 -18.07
C ILE A 22 -4.13 4.49 -18.13
N ASP A 23 -4.77 5.66 -18.07
CA ASP A 23 -4.09 6.91 -18.30
C ASP A 23 -3.14 7.15 -17.13
N ALA A 24 -1.84 7.03 -17.37
CA ALA A 24 -0.81 7.33 -16.37
C ALA A 24 -1.02 8.73 -15.75
N GLN A 25 -1.67 9.66 -16.46
CA GLN A 25 -2.07 10.96 -15.92
C GLN A 25 -3.18 10.86 -14.88
N SER A 26 -4.11 9.92 -15.02
CA SER A 26 -5.17 9.69 -14.02
C SER A 26 -4.60 9.13 -12.71
N VAL A 27 -3.63 8.20 -12.80
CA VAL A 27 -2.94 7.65 -11.63
C VAL A 27 -2.09 8.71 -10.94
N LEU A 28 -1.35 9.50 -11.72
CA LEU A 28 -0.58 10.64 -11.20
C LEU A 28 -1.46 11.61 -10.41
N LYS A 29 -2.59 12.03 -10.97
CA LYS A 29 -3.55 12.93 -10.29
C LYS A 29 -4.11 12.32 -9.02
N ARG A 30 -4.43 11.02 -9.04
CA ARG A 30 -4.90 10.28 -7.87
C ARG A 30 -3.87 10.30 -6.75
N LEU A 31 -2.62 9.96 -7.05
CA LEU A 31 -1.52 9.95 -6.06
C LEU A 31 -1.21 11.34 -5.51
N GLN A 32 -1.26 12.38 -6.35
CA GLN A 32 -1.11 13.77 -5.90
C GLN A 32 -2.24 14.20 -4.95
N SER A 33 -3.49 13.83 -5.25
CA SER A 33 -4.63 14.10 -4.36
C SER A 33 -4.44 13.41 -3.01
N GLU A 34 -4.09 12.13 -3.01
CA GLU A 34 -3.88 11.37 -1.77
C GLU A 34 -2.72 11.91 -0.94
N LEU A 35 -1.66 12.43 -1.58
CA LEU A 35 -0.57 13.08 -0.87
C LEU A 35 -1.08 14.32 -0.14
N MET A 36 -1.87 15.16 -0.82
CA MET A 36 -2.47 16.35 -0.20
C MET A 36 -3.43 15.96 0.93
N ASP A 37 -4.29 14.97 0.72
CA ASP A 37 -5.26 14.51 1.72
C ASP A 37 -4.53 13.95 2.96
N LEU A 38 -3.46 13.18 2.77
CA LEU A 38 -2.63 12.68 3.86
C LEU A 38 -1.95 13.83 4.62
N MET A 39 -1.36 14.81 3.93
CA MET A 39 -0.73 15.97 4.56
C MET A 39 -1.73 16.85 5.34
N MET A 40 -2.96 16.96 4.85
CA MET A 40 -4.02 17.77 5.47
C MET A 40 -4.79 17.03 6.57
N SER A 41 -4.61 15.71 6.70
CA SER A 41 -5.34 14.88 7.66
C SER A 41 -5.01 15.19 9.13
N GLY A 42 -3.84 15.78 9.40
CA GLY A 42 -3.37 16.05 10.77
C GLY A 42 -2.92 14.79 11.53
N GLU A 43 -2.76 13.66 10.85
CA GLU A 43 -2.27 12.42 11.45
C GLU A 43 -0.83 12.59 11.93
N THR A 44 -0.60 12.31 13.22
CA THR A 44 0.74 12.38 13.82
C THR A 44 1.41 11.01 13.89
N ALA A 45 0.62 9.94 13.82
CA ALA A 45 1.09 8.58 14.01
C ALA A 45 1.40 7.86 12.70
N VAL A 46 0.97 8.41 11.56
CA VAL A 46 1.27 7.87 10.23
C VAL A 46 1.67 8.99 9.29
N SER A 47 2.61 8.71 8.39
CA SER A 47 2.97 9.62 7.30
C SER A 47 3.47 8.83 6.09
N ALA A 48 3.42 9.40 4.90
CA ALA A 48 4.09 8.86 3.73
C ALA A 48 4.36 9.94 2.69
N PHE A 49 5.47 9.79 1.96
CA PHE A 49 5.91 10.73 0.95
C PHE A 49 6.46 9.99 -0.27
N PRO A 50 6.27 10.52 -1.49
CA PRO A 50 6.92 9.97 -2.68
C PRO A 50 8.44 10.07 -2.57
N GLU A 51 9.14 9.09 -3.14
CA GLU A 51 10.58 9.19 -3.38
C GLU A 51 10.86 10.26 -4.44
N GLU A 52 12.00 10.95 -4.33
CA GLU A 52 12.33 12.20 -5.05
C GLU A 52 12.05 12.15 -6.56
N ASP A 53 12.34 11.02 -7.19
CA ASP A 53 12.28 10.87 -8.65
C ASP A 53 11.06 10.08 -9.15
N ASN A 54 10.21 9.54 -8.25
CA ASN A 54 9.14 8.67 -8.67
C ASN A 54 7.94 8.64 -7.72
N ILE A 55 6.85 9.28 -8.14
CA ILE A 55 5.58 9.30 -7.40
C ILE A 55 4.91 7.93 -7.27
N PHE A 56 5.36 6.90 -7.98
CA PHE A 56 4.85 5.53 -7.82
C PHE A 56 5.59 4.72 -6.75
N PHE A 57 6.59 5.31 -6.08
CA PHE A 57 7.27 4.72 -4.92
C PHE A 57 7.24 5.70 -3.76
N TRP A 58 6.68 5.28 -2.63
CA TRP A 58 6.58 6.11 -1.43
C TRP A 58 7.25 5.44 -0.26
N LYS A 59 7.78 6.26 0.64
CA LYS A 59 8.22 5.87 1.97
C LYS A 59 7.17 6.29 2.98
N GLY A 60 6.66 5.31 3.71
CA GLY A 60 5.73 5.51 4.80
C GLY A 60 6.40 5.32 6.16
N THR A 61 5.81 5.93 7.19
CA THR A 61 6.17 5.74 8.58
C THR A 61 4.90 5.48 9.38
N ILE A 62 4.94 4.48 10.26
CA ILE A 62 3.87 4.18 11.23
C ILE A 62 4.47 4.10 12.62
N SER A 63 3.94 4.91 13.53
CA SER A 63 4.22 4.84 14.97
C SER A 63 3.32 3.80 15.62
N GLY A 64 3.90 2.98 16.51
CA GLY A 64 3.12 2.04 17.29
C GLY A 64 2.19 2.76 18.26
N SER A 65 0.91 2.37 18.26
CA SER A 65 -0.13 3.02 19.06
C SER A 65 0.13 2.89 20.56
N LYS A 66 -0.36 3.89 21.30
CA LYS A 66 -0.34 3.89 22.77
C LYS A 66 -1.06 2.66 23.32
N ASP A 67 -0.60 2.16 24.46
CA ASP A 67 -1.16 1.03 25.19
C ASP A 67 -1.09 -0.32 24.43
N THR A 68 -0.33 -0.37 23.32
CA THR A 68 -0.01 -1.61 22.59
C THR A 68 1.41 -2.08 22.89
N VAL A 69 1.75 -3.32 22.54
CA VAL A 69 3.14 -3.85 22.63
C VAL A 69 4.13 -3.12 21.72
N PHE A 70 3.63 -2.33 20.76
CA PHE A 70 4.41 -1.54 19.82
C PHE A 70 4.56 -0.07 20.25
N GLU A 71 3.98 0.37 21.35
CA GLU A 71 4.12 1.75 21.83
C GLU A 71 5.58 2.21 21.89
N GLY A 72 5.85 3.37 21.29
CA GLY A 72 7.19 3.96 21.22
C GLY A 72 8.09 3.43 20.10
N THR A 73 7.58 2.52 19.26
CA THR A 73 8.27 2.08 18.03
C THR A 73 7.84 2.92 16.83
N GLU A 74 8.71 3.01 15.82
CA GLU A 74 8.45 3.67 14.55
C GLU A 74 8.92 2.76 13.40
N TYR A 75 8.01 2.38 12.51
CA TYR A 75 8.28 1.48 11.40
C TYR A 75 8.29 2.22 10.07
N LYS A 76 9.38 2.07 9.30
CA LYS A 76 9.45 2.52 7.90
C LYS A 76 8.82 1.45 7.00
N LEU A 77 8.07 1.91 6.00
CA LEU A 77 7.43 1.08 4.98
C LEU A 77 7.77 1.58 3.58
N SER A 78 7.80 0.67 2.61
CA SER A 78 7.73 1.02 1.19
C SER A 78 6.34 0.75 0.65
N LEU A 79 5.85 1.67 -0.18
CA LEU A 79 4.63 1.52 -0.97
C LEU A 79 5.00 1.65 -2.45
N SER A 80 4.66 0.65 -3.25
CA SER A 80 4.86 0.65 -4.71
C SER A 80 3.52 0.55 -5.42
N PHE A 81 3.16 1.58 -6.17
CA PHE A 81 1.88 1.69 -6.85
C PHE A 81 1.99 1.10 -8.26
N PRO A 82 1.06 0.22 -8.67
CA PRO A 82 1.03 -0.26 -10.04
C PRO A 82 0.46 0.79 -11.00
N ASN A 83 0.72 0.64 -12.30
CA ASN A 83 0.20 1.54 -13.34
C ASN A 83 -1.34 1.50 -13.47
N ASP A 84 -1.99 0.52 -12.85
CA ASP A 84 -3.44 0.38 -12.80
C ASP A 84 -4.05 0.73 -11.43
N TYR A 85 -3.28 1.38 -10.55
CA TYR A 85 -3.81 1.98 -9.33
C TYR A 85 -4.90 3.03 -9.66
N PRO A 86 -6.04 3.08 -8.95
CA PRO A 86 -6.40 2.34 -7.73
C PRO A 86 -7.19 1.03 -8.00
N PHE A 87 -7.23 0.51 -9.22
CA PHE A 87 -7.95 -0.73 -9.51
C PHE A 87 -7.21 -1.98 -9.01
N LYS A 88 -5.88 -1.88 -8.82
CA LYS A 88 -5.09 -2.85 -8.06
C LYS A 88 -4.45 -2.19 -6.84
N PRO A 89 -4.25 -2.96 -5.75
CA PRO A 89 -3.61 -2.45 -4.54
C PRO A 89 -2.15 -2.09 -4.80
N PRO A 90 -1.58 -1.14 -4.04
CA PRO A 90 -0.14 -0.98 -3.98
C PRO A 90 0.49 -2.17 -3.26
N LYS A 91 1.74 -2.45 -3.59
CA LYS A 91 2.56 -3.38 -2.81
C LYS A 91 3.14 -2.64 -1.62
N VAL A 92 2.79 -3.05 -0.41
CA VAL A 92 3.28 -2.46 0.83
C VAL A 92 4.16 -3.44 1.59
N LYS A 93 5.30 -2.97 2.11
CA LYS A 93 6.24 -3.76 2.87
C LYS A 93 6.82 -2.99 4.04
N PHE A 94 7.07 -3.68 5.15
CA PHE A 94 7.93 -3.18 6.20
C PHE A 94 9.40 -3.17 5.73
N GLU A 95 10.08 -2.04 5.92
CA GLU A 95 11.53 -1.91 5.74
C GLU A 95 12.25 -2.08 7.07
N THR A 96 11.67 -1.52 8.14
CA THR A 96 12.07 -1.82 9.50
C THR A 96 11.63 -3.25 9.84
N ALA A 97 12.55 -4.10 10.31
CA ALA A 97 12.22 -5.46 10.73
C ALA A 97 11.11 -5.45 11.80
N CYS A 98 10.02 -6.17 11.55
CA CYS A 98 8.84 -6.17 12.41
C CYS A 98 8.55 -7.59 12.92
N PHE A 99 8.67 -7.78 14.24
CA PHE A 99 8.24 -9.03 14.88
C PHE A 99 6.72 -8.99 15.07
N HIS A 100 5.98 -9.57 14.13
CA HIS A 100 4.52 -9.50 14.07
C HIS A 100 3.90 -10.76 13.46
N PRO A 101 2.74 -11.28 13.94
CA PRO A 101 2.13 -12.49 13.42
C PRO A 101 1.82 -12.43 11.91
N ASN A 102 1.42 -11.27 11.40
CA ASN A 102 1.04 -11.06 10.00
C ASN A 102 2.14 -10.44 9.12
N VAL A 103 3.40 -10.42 9.59
CA VAL A 103 4.55 -9.91 8.80
C VAL A 103 5.61 -11.00 8.69
N ASP A 104 6.11 -11.25 7.47
CA ASP A 104 7.19 -12.21 7.25
C ASP A 104 8.59 -11.58 7.40
N VAL A 105 9.62 -12.41 7.28
CA VAL A 105 11.04 -11.98 7.41
C VAL A 105 11.51 -11.03 6.31
N PHE A 106 10.76 -10.89 5.22
CA PHE A 106 11.03 -9.97 4.10
C PHE A 106 10.15 -8.71 4.17
N GLY A 107 9.39 -8.54 5.26
CA GLY A 107 8.50 -7.41 5.48
C GLY A 107 7.18 -7.48 4.71
N ASN A 108 6.85 -8.61 4.05
CA ASN A 108 5.54 -8.75 3.41
C ASN A 108 4.44 -8.83 4.47
N ILE A 109 3.30 -8.21 4.18
CA ILE A 109 2.16 -8.07 5.10
C ILE A 109 1.01 -8.95 4.62
N CYS A 110 0.46 -9.76 5.52
CA CYS A 110 -0.83 -10.42 5.31
C CYS A 110 -1.95 -9.51 5.83
N LEU A 111 -2.53 -8.73 4.92
CA LEU A 111 -3.67 -7.84 5.19
C LEU A 111 -4.63 -7.94 3.99
N ASP A 112 -5.89 -8.27 4.27
CA ASP A 112 -6.92 -8.58 3.26
C ASP A 112 -7.24 -7.41 2.34
N ILE A 113 -7.24 -6.17 2.87
CA ILE A 113 -7.44 -4.98 2.04
C ILE A 113 -6.33 -4.80 1.01
N LEU A 114 -5.13 -5.34 1.21
CA LEU A 114 -4.04 -5.32 0.21
C LEU A 114 -4.11 -6.50 -0.77
N GLN A 115 -5.15 -7.34 -0.68
CA GLN A 115 -5.31 -8.57 -1.43
C GLN A 115 -6.73 -8.68 -2.01
N ASP A 116 -7.52 -9.64 -1.55
CA ASP A 116 -8.83 -10.01 -2.08
C ASP A 116 -9.94 -9.03 -1.69
N LYS A 117 -9.75 -8.25 -0.62
CA LYS A 117 -10.70 -7.20 -0.20
C LYS A 117 -10.30 -5.80 -0.66
N TRP A 118 -9.34 -5.68 -1.57
CA TRP A 118 -8.98 -4.38 -2.13
C TRP A 118 -10.18 -3.71 -2.82
N SER A 119 -10.27 -2.40 -2.62
CA SER A 119 -11.25 -1.53 -3.25
C SER A 119 -10.58 -0.23 -3.65
N ALA A 120 -10.94 0.31 -4.81
CA ALA A 120 -10.45 1.61 -5.29
C ALA A 120 -10.84 2.80 -4.39
N ALA A 121 -11.71 2.57 -3.40
CA ALA A 121 -12.05 3.53 -2.36
C ALA A 121 -10.97 3.66 -1.26
N TYR A 122 -10.07 2.68 -1.12
CA TYR A 122 -8.92 2.82 -0.24
C TYR A 122 -7.89 3.77 -0.84
N ASP A 123 -7.21 4.48 0.06
CA ASP A 123 -6.17 5.47 -0.18
C ASP A 123 -4.96 5.19 0.73
N VAL A 124 -3.86 5.90 0.52
CA VAL A 124 -2.63 5.76 1.32
C VAL A 124 -2.93 5.94 2.81
N ARG A 125 -3.77 6.90 3.18
CA ARG A 125 -4.12 7.14 4.59
C ARG A 125 -4.80 5.92 5.21
N SER A 126 -5.86 5.41 4.61
CA SER A 126 -6.61 4.26 5.12
C SER A 126 -5.78 2.98 5.12
N ILE A 127 -4.85 2.80 4.18
CA ILE A 127 -3.85 1.72 4.20
C ILE A 127 -2.95 1.82 5.44
N LEU A 128 -2.34 2.99 5.67
CA LEU A 128 -1.42 3.17 6.80
C LEU A 128 -2.13 3.00 8.15
N ILE A 129 -3.34 3.54 8.30
CA ILE A 129 -4.17 3.37 9.49
C ILE A 129 -4.50 1.88 9.69
N SER A 130 -4.86 1.17 8.63
CA SER A 130 -5.20 -0.26 8.72
C SER A 130 -3.98 -1.12 9.12
N ILE A 131 -2.78 -0.78 8.63
CA ILE A 131 -1.53 -1.44 9.06
C ILE A 131 -1.22 -1.11 10.52
N GLN A 132 -1.43 0.13 10.95
CA GLN A 132 -1.26 0.50 12.37
C GLN A 132 -2.22 -0.26 13.28
N SER A 133 -3.50 -0.39 12.90
CA SER A 133 -4.47 -1.20 13.63
C SER A 133 -4.05 -2.67 13.67
N LEU A 134 -3.57 -3.21 12.55
CA LEU A 134 -3.08 -4.58 12.47
C LEU A 134 -1.93 -4.85 13.46
N LEU A 135 -1.04 -3.88 13.70
CA LEU A 135 0.01 -4.01 14.72
C LEU A 135 -0.57 -4.25 16.12
N GLY A 136 -1.65 -3.56 16.48
CA GLY A 136 -2.29 -3.73 17.79
C GLY A 136 -3.17 -4.99 17.87
N GLU A 137 -3.76 -5.38 16.74
CA GLU A 137 -4.79 -6.42 16.65
C GLU A 137 -4.47 -7.42 15.53
N PRO A 138 -3.47 -8.29 15.71
CA PRO A 138 -3.07 -9.25 14.69
C PRO A 138 -4.09 -10.36 14.50
N ASN A 139 -4.11 -10.93 13.28
CA ASN A 139 -4.77 -12.19 13.02
C ASN A 139 -3.80 -13.36 13.32
N THR A 140 -4.03 -14.05 14.44
CA THR A 140 -3.23 -15.21 14.88
C THR A 140 -3.71 -16.55 14.31
N SER A 141 -4.87 -16.59 13.63
CA SER A 141 -5.44 -17.82 13.06
C SER A 141 -4.72 -18.30 11.81
N SER A 142 -4.14 -17.38 11.03
CA SER A 142 -3.38 -17.70 9.82
C SER A 142 -2.13 -16.82 9.70
N PRO A 143 -1.14 -16.99 10.61
CA PRO A 143 0.00 -16.10 10.71
C PRO A 143 1.06 -16.39 9.65
N LEU A 144 1.78 -15.35 9.20
CA LEU A 144 3.04 -15.47 8.46
C LEU A 144 4.20 -15.82 9.40
N ASN A 145 4.14 -15.36 10.64
CA ASN A 145 5.14 -15.61 11.68
C ASN A 145 4.51 -16.39 12.83
N THR A 146 4.71 -17.72 12.81
CA THR A 146 4.15 -18.64 13.81
C THR A 146 4.74 -18.41 15.20
N GLN A 147 5.99 -17.96 15.32
CA GLN A 147 6.62 -17.65 16.60
C GLN A 147 5.98 -16.43 17.27
N ALA A 148 5.76 -15.36 16.49
CA ALA A 148 5.04 -14.19 16.97
C ALA A 148 3.60 -14.56 17.37
N ALA A 149 2.89 -15.32 16.54
CA ALA A 149 1.52 -15.74 16.86
C ALA A 149 1.42 -16.57 18.15
N ALA A 150 2.36 -17.50 18.36
CA ALA A 150 2.39 -18.34 19.56
C ALA A 150 2.70 -17.53 20.83
N LEU A 151 3.49 -16.45 20.72
CA LEU A 151 3.83 -15.58 21.84
C LEU A 151 2.74 -14.55 22.14
N TRP A 152 1.81 -14.29 21.21
CA TRP A 152 0.85 -13.18 21.30
C TRP A 152 -0.02 -13.20 22.57
N SER A 153 -0.36 -14.37 23.12
CA SER A 153 -1.15 -14.44 24.36
C SER A 153 -0.42 -13.90 25.60
N ASP A 154 0.92 -13.86 25.57
CA ASP A 154 1.76 -13.28 26.62
C ASP A 154 2.25 -11.89 26.18
N GLN A 155 1.42 -10.87 26.43
CA GLN A 155 1.69 -9.50 26.01
C GLN A 155 2.94 -8.89 26.67
N GLU A 156 3.30 -9.34 27.89
CA GLU A 156 4.50 -8.85 28.56
C GLU A 156 5.76 -9.38 27.89
N GLU A 157 5.82 -10.68 27.63
CA GLU A 157 6.95 -11.29 26.96
C GLU A 157 7.04 -10.85 25.49
N TYR A 158 5.89 -10.71 24.83
CA TYR A 158 5.82 -10.16 23.48
C TYR A 158 6.44 -8.75 23.42
N ARG A 159 6.09 -7.87 24.38
CA ARG A 159 6.66 -6.52 24.46
C ARG A 159 8.18 -6.55 24.66
N LYS A 160 8.71 -7.47 25.48
CA LYS A 160 10.16 -7.65 25.63
C LYS A 160 10.81 -8.08 24.30
N MET A 161 10.16 -8.98 23.57
CA MET A 161 10.65 -9.44 22.27
C MET A 161 10.66 -8.31 21.23
N VAL A 162 9.58 -7.52 21.15
CA VAL A 162 9.52 -6.33 20.29
C VAL A 162 10.66 -5.37 20.63
N LYS A 163 10.84 -4.99 21.90
CA LYS A 163 11.93 -4.10 22.32
C LYS A 163 13.32 -4.64 21.99
N LYS A 164 13.51 -5.96 22.09
CA LYS A 164 14.79 -6.64 21.80
C LYS A 164 15.11 -6.64 20.30
N LEU A 165 14.11 -6.84 19.46
CA LEU A 165 14.29 -7.03 18.02
C LEU A 165 14.14 -5.74 17.23
N TYR A 166 13.39 -4.77 17.75
CA TYR A 166 13.19 -3.47 17.12
C TYR A 166 14.51 -2.73 16.98
N LYS A 167 14.83 -2.36 15.74
CA LYS A 167 15.99 -1.54 15.40
C LYS A 167 15.50 -0.41 14.51
N PRO A 168 15.51 0.84 15.00
CA PRO A 168 15.16 1.97 14.14
C PRO A 168 16.13 2.00 12.96
N VAL A 169 15.59 2.20 11.76
CA VAL A 169 16.41 2.40 10.57
C VAL A 169 16.92 3.83 10.63
N ALA A 170 18.25 3.99 10.65
CA ALA A 170 18.93 5.28 10.65
C ALA A 170 18.52 6.17 9.46
#